data_AF-A0A1F2T3P1-F1
#
_entry.id   AF-A0A1F2T3P1-F1
#
_cell.length_a   1.000
_cell.length_b   1.000
_cell.length_c   1.000
_cell.angle_alpha   90.00
_cell.angle_beta   90.00
_cell.angle_gamma   90.00
#
_symmetry.space_group_name_H-M   'P 1'
#
loop_
_entity.id
_entity.type
_entity.pdbx_description
1 polymer ?
#
loop_
_entity_poly.entity_id
_entity_poly.type
_entity_poly.pdbx_seq_one_letter_code
_entity_poly.pdbx_strand_id
1 'polypeptide(L)' 'MGATRLDLLAERVQKNPKDLLARYGLAMEYAQQGDHDQALENFRFLLEANPDYVAAYYQAGRLLQKMGQ' A
#
# COMPACT_ATOMS: atom_id res chain seq x y z
N MET A 1 10.36 -4.87 -22.35
CA MET A 1 10.27 -4.37 -20.96
C MET A 1 9.30 -5.28 -20.24
N GLY A 2 9.73 -5.95 -19.16
CA GLY A 2 8.85 -6.83 -18.39
C GLY A 2 7.90 -6.03 -17.50
N ALA A 3 6.81 -6.66 -17.04
CA ALA A 3 5.91 -6.06 -16.07
C ALA A 3 6.68 -5.70 -14.79
N THR A 4 6.45 -4.49 -14.27
CA THR A 4 7.05 -4.06 -13.01
C THR A 4 6.38 -4.76 -11.83
N ARG A 5 7.00 -4.69 -10.66
CA ARG A 5 6.38 -5.17 -9.42
C ARG A 5 5.04 -4.47 -9.16
N LEU A 6 4.96 -3.17 -9.46
CA LEU A 6 3.75 -2.37 -9.30
C LEU A 6 2.62 -2.88 -10.21
N ASP A 7 2.93 -3.16 -11.48
CA ASP A 7 1.94 -3.68 -12.44
C ASP A 7 1.35 -5.03 -11.99
N LEU A 8 2.21 -5.96 -11.54
CA LEU A 8 1.80 -7.28 -11.08
C LEU A 8 0.90 -7.20 -9.83
N LEU A 9 1.21 -6.28 -8.92
CA LEU A 9 0.42 -6.05 -7.72
C LEU A 9 -0.93 -5.38 -8.05
N ALA A 10 -0.94 -4.42 -8.97
CA ALA A 10 -2.15 -3.77 -9.43
C ALA A 10 -3.10 -4.75 -10.12
N GLU A 11 -2.57 -5.64 -10.96
CA GLU A 11 -3.34 -6.72 -11.59
C GLU A 11 -3.95 -7.67 -10.53
N ARG A 12 -3.18 -8.02 -9.49
CA ARG A 12 -3.70 -8.85 -8.38
C ARG A 12 -4.83 -8.17 -7.64
N VAL A 13 -4.70 -6.87 -7.35
CA VAL A 13 -5.77 -6.10 -6.70
C VAL A 13 -6.98 -5.95 -7.62
N GLN A 14 -6.79 -5.82 -8.94
CA GLN A 14 -7.89 -5.78 -9.89
C GLN A 14 -8.66 -7.11 -9.93
N LYS A 15 -7.94 -8.24 -9.94
CA LYS A 15 -8.55 -9.59 -9.91
C LYS A 15 -9.19 -9.92 -8.57
N ASN A 16 -8.59 -9.46 -7.48
CA ASN A 16 -9.10 -9.62 -6.13
C ASN A 16 -8.95 -8.32 -5.32
N PRO A 17 -9.96 -7.44 -5.32
CA PRO A 17 -9.91 -6.16 -4.61
C PRO A 17 -9.73 -6.26 -3.09
N LYS A 18 -9.99 -7.45 -2.52
CA LYS A 18 -9.85 -7.75 -1.09
C LYS A 18 -8.53 -8.46 -0.76
N ASP A 19 -7.63 -8.60 -1.71
CA ASP A 19 -6.28 -9.12 -1.45
C ASP A 19 -5.48 -8.07 -0.66
N LEU A 20 -5.58 -8.15 0.67
CA LEU A 20 -4.90 -7.25 1.59
C LEU A 20 -3.37 -7.34 1.45
N LEU A 21 -2.84 -8.52 1.09
CA LEU A 21 -1.40 -8.69 0.90
C LEU A 21 -0.93 -7.96 -0.37
N ALA A 22 -1.68 -8.08 -1.47
CA ALA A 22 -1.37 -7.36 -2.71
C ALA A 22 -1.49 -5.84 -2.53
N ARG A 23 -2.53 -5.37 -1.81
CA ARG A 23 -2.68 -3.95 -1.47
C ARG A 23 -1.57 -3.42 -0.57
N TYR A 24 -1.13 -4.20 0.42
CA TYR A 24 0.04 -3.85 1.22
C TYR A 24 1.30 -3.77 0.36
N GLY A 25 1.47 -4.71 -0.58
CA GLY A 25 2.52 -4.64 -1.58
C GLY A 25 2.48 -3.36 -2.40
N LEU A 26 1.31 -2.96 -2.91
CA LEU A 26 1.14 -1.69 -3.64
C LEU A 26 1.52 -0.49 -2.78
N ALA A 27 1.03 -0.43 -1.55
CA ALA A 27 1.33 0.66 -0.63
C ALA A 27 2.84 0.84 -0.42
N MET A 28 3.55 -0.27 -0.21
CA MET A 28 5.01 -0.28 -0.04
C MET A 28 5.77 0.10 -1.32
N GLU A 29 5.25 -0.27 -2.49
CA GLU A 29 5.86 0.07 -3.78
C GLU A 29 5.71 1.56 -4.08
N TYR A 30 4.49 2.10 -3.92
CA TYR A 30 4.24 3.55 -4.03
C TYR A 30 5.07 4.35 -3.03
N ALA A 31 5.18 3.89 -1.78
CA ALA A 31 6.00 4.56 -0.76
C ALA A 31 7.49 4.60 -1.14
N GLN A 32 8.01 3.56 -1.80
CA GLN A 32 9.38 3.52 -2.31
C GLN A 32 9.59 4.44 -3.51
N GLN A 33 8.60 4.56 -4.39
CA GLN A 33 8.67 5.42 -5.58
C GLN A 33 8.48 6.91 -5.27
N GLY A 34 8.03 7.24 -4.05
CA GLY A 34 7.77 8.63 -3.64
C GLY A 34 6.32 9.06 -3.78
N ASP A 35 5.45 8.17 -4.28
CA ASP A 35 4.02 8.41 -4.47
C ASP A 35 3.26 8.24 -3.14
N HIS A 36 3.53 9.14 -2.20
CA HIS A 36 3.07 9.02 -0.82
C HIS A 36 1.55 9.01 -0.68
N ASP A 37 0.82 9.77 -1.50
CA ASP A 37 -0.64 9.81 -1.49
C ASP A 37 -1.25 8.45 -1.84
N GLN A 38 -0.74 7.80 -2.89
CA GLN A 38 -1.18 6.47 -3.31
C GLN A 38 -0.82 5.41 -2.27
N ALA A 39 0.33 5.54 -1.62
CA ALA A 39 0.72 4.66 -0.53
C ALA A 39 -0.26 4.78 0.67
N LEU A 40 -0.57 6.01 1.10
CA LEU A 40 -1.48 6.28 2.21
C LEU A 40 -2.92 5.85 1.89
N GLU A 41 -3.38 5.98 0.65
CA GLU A 41 -4.68 5.47 0.22
C GLU A 41 -4.76 3.95 0.36
N ASN A 42 -3.73 3.23 -0.07
CA ASN A 42 -3.70 1.78 0.09
C ASN A 42 -3.58 1.36 1.57
N PHE A 43 -2.78 2.07 2.38
CA PHE A 43 -2.73 1.80 3.82
C PHE A 43 -4.06 2.07 4.51
N ARG A 44 -4.76 3.17 4.18
CA ARG A 44 -6.09 3.48 4.72
C ARG A 44 -7.08 2.38 4.41
N PHE A 45 -7.11 1.89 3.17
CA PHE A 45 -7.97 0.76 2.81
C PHE A 45 -7.68 -0.48 3.68
N LEU A 46 -6.41 -0.80 3.92
CA LEU A 46 -6.03 -1.95 4.75
C LEU A 46 -6.55 -1.81 6.18
N LEU A 47 -6.48 -0.61 6.74
CA LEU A 47 -6.95 -0.31 8.09
C LEU A 47 -8.48 -0.30 8.20
N GLU A 48 -9.18 0.14 7.16
CA GLU A 48 -10.64 0.05 7.07
C GLU A 48 -11.11 -1.40 6.92
N ALA A 49 -10.42 -2.20 6.11
CA ALA A 49 -10.78 -3.59 5.85
C ALA A 49 -10.35 -4.55 6.98
N ASN A 50 -9.22 -4.27 7.62
CA ASN A 50 -8.69 -5.01 8.76
C ASN A 50 -8.03 -4.02 9.75
N PRO A 51 -8.79 -3.55 10.75
CA PRO A 51 -8.25 -2.69 11.79
C PRO A 51 -7.08 -3.31 12.56
N ASP A 52 -6.93 -4.64 12.59
CA ASP A 52 -5.82 -5.30 13.27
C ASP A 52 -4.60 -5.53 12.35
N TYR A 53 -4.57 -4.92 11.16
CA TYR A 53 -3.42 -4.99 10.25
C TYR A 53 -2.27 -4.10 10.77
N VAL A 54 -1.59 -4.54 11.83
CA VAL A 54 -0.54 -3.79 12.57
C VAL A 54 0.55 -3.25 11.64
N ALA A 55 0.95 -4.02 10.63
CA ALA A 55 1.96 -3.59 9.67
C ALA A 55 1.53 -2.35 8.86
N ALA A 56 0.24 -2.20 8.54
CA ALA A 56 -0.26 -1.05 7.80
C ALA A 56 -0.22 0.21 8.67
N TYR A 57 -0.60 0.11 9.96
CA TYR A 57 -0.47 1.22 10.91
C TYR A 57 0.98 1.67 11.05
N TYR A 58 1.90 0.72 11.28
CA TYR A 58 3.31 1.03 11.46
C TYR A 58 3.92 1.70 10.22
N GLN A 59 3.65 1.19 9.02
CA GLN A 59 4.21 1.76 7.80
C GLN A 59 3.57 3.10 7.43
N ALA A 60 2.26 3.27 7.63
CA ALA A 60 1.58 4.54 7.41
C ALA A 60 2.12 5.62 8.36
N GLY A 61 2.28 5.31 9.65
CA GLY A 61 2.85 6.24 10.63
C GLY A 61 4.29 6.64 10.28
N ARG A 62 5.13 5.68 9.87
CA ARG A 62 6.49 5.97 9.39
C ARG A 62 6.51 6.84 8.14
N LEU A 63 5.57 6.63 7.23
CA LEU A 63 5.44 7.41 6.01
C LEU A 63 5.04 8.86 6.33
N LEU A 64 4.03 9.05 7.18
CA LEU A 64 3.60 10.37 7.66
C LEU A 64 4.73 11.11 8.37
N GLN A 65 5.46 10.43 9.27
CA GLN A 65 6.63 11.01 9.94
C GLN A 65 7.70 11.47 8.92
N LYS A 66 7.94 10.68 7.86
CA LYS A 66 8.88 11.04 6.78
C LYS A 66 8.38 12.25 5.98
N MET A 67 7.07 12.40 5.83
CA MET A 67 6.44 13.57 5.20
C MET A 67 6.42 14.81 6.11
N GLY A 68 6.75 14.66 7.40
CA GLY A 68 6.68 15.73 8.39
C GLY A 68 5.26 16.00 8.90
N GLN A 69 4.38 15.00 8.82
CA GLN A 69 3.00 15.03 9.32
C GLN A 69 2.85 14.30 10.65
#